data_AF-A0A7R9LQB7-F1
#
_entry.id   AF-A0A7R9LQB7-F1
#
_cell.length_a   1.000
_cell.length_b   1.000
_cell.length_c   1.000
_cell.angle_alpha   90.00
_cell.angle_beta   90.00
_cell.angle_gamma   90.00
#
_symmetry.space_group_name_H-M   'P 1'
#
loop_
_entity.id
_entity.type
_entity.pdbx_description
1 polymer ?
#
loop_
_entity_poly.entity_id
_entity_poly.type
_entity_poly.pdbx_seq_one_letter_code
_entity_poly.pdbx_strand_id
1 'polypeptide(L)'
;MESKSINMKTWIEENKDYFLPPICNKLMHNSQLKVFFVGGPNQRKDYHIEEGEELFYMIKGDMCLKVIEKGEPKDVIIKEGHVFLLGAKIPHSPQRFADTIGLQ
;
A
#
# COMPACT_ATOMS: atom_id res chain seq x y z
N MET A 1 -9.43 20.31 -10.83
CA MET A 1 -8.27 20.21 -9.92
C MET A 1 -7.18 21.10 -10.48
N GLU A 2 -6.61 21.98 -9.67
CA GLU A 2 -5.41 22.72 -10.07
C GLU A 2 -4.23 21.74 -10.20
N SER A 3 -3.44 21.89 -11.25
CA SER A 3 -2.27 21.04 -11.48
C SER A 3 -1.12 21.49 -10.58
N LYS A 4 -0.93 20.80 -9.46
CA LYS A 4 0.15 21.06 -8.49
C LYS A 4 1.01 19.82 -8.32
N SER A 5 2.32 19.98 -8.47
CA SER A 5 3.30 18.94 -8.14
C SER A 5 3.53 18.89 -6.62
N ILE A 6 3.68 17.68 -6.08
CA ILE A 6 3.92 17.44 -4.65
C ILE A 6 5.29 16.78 -4.49
N ASN A 7 6.13 17.29 -3.58
CA ASN A 7 7.32 16.58 -3.16
C ASN A 7 6.92 15.44 -2.21
N MET A 8 7.07 14.20 -2.66
CA MET A 8 6.66 13.02 -1.91
C MET A 8 7.31 12.92 -0.53
N LYS A 9 8.61 13.22 -0.41
CA LYS A 9 9.34 13.10 0.87
C LYS A 9 8.81 14.09 1.90
N THR A 10 8.62 15.35 1.48
CA THR A 10 8.05 16.39 2.34
C THR A 10 6.64 16.02 2.78
N TRP A 11 5.79 15.57 1.85
CA TRP A 11 4.41 15.20 2.18
C TRP A 11 4.33 14.02 3.15
N ILE A 12 5.18 12.99 3.00
CA ILE A 12 5.25 11.88 3.95
C ILE A 12 5.65 12.38 5.35
N GLU A 13 6.69 13.23 5.44
CA GLU A 13 7.14 13.75 6.74
C GLU A 13 6.06 14.61 7.42
N GLU A 14 5.37 15.46 6.67
CA GLU A 14 4.25 16.29 7.17
C GLU A 14 3.04 15.45 7.64
N ASN A 15 2.89 14.23 7.13
CA ASN A 15 1.77 13.34 7.45
C ASN A 15 2.20 12.11 8.28
N LYS A 16 3.41 12.11 8.84
CA LYS A 16 4.00 10.91 9.48
C LYS A 16 3.14 10.27 10.56
N ASP A 17 2.38 11.07 11.30
CA ASP A 17 1.51 10.59 12.39
C ASP A 17 0.36 9.70 11.88
N TYR A 18 -0.06 9.86 10.62
CA TYR A 18 -1.08 9.01 10.01
C TYR A 18 -0.56 7.61 9.66
N PHE A 19 0.76 7.42 9.57
CA PHE A 19 1.38 6.15 9.18
C PHE A 19 1.66 5.23 10.36
N LEU A 20 1.28 5.66 11.56
CA LEU A 20 1.36 4.88 12.80
C LEU A 20 -0.01 4.30 13.16
N PRO A 21 -0.05 3.20 13.95
CA PRO A 21 -1.29 2.70 14.53
C PRO A 21 -2.02 3.77 15.35
N PRO A 22 -3.36 3.79 15.34
CA PRO A 22 -4.27 2.82 14.71
C PRO A 22 -4.64 3.11 13.25
N ILE A 23 -4.10 4.18 12.64
CA ILE A 23 -4.56 4.66 11.32
C ILE A 23 -3.80 3.96 10.19
N CYS A 24 -2.46 3.98 10.26
CA CYS A 24 -1.52 3.36 9.32
C CYS A 24 -1.66 3.75 7.83
N ASN A 25 -2.52 4.71 7.45
CA ASN A 25 -2.68 5.11 6.05
C ASN A 25 -3.15 6.56 5.90
N LYS A 26 -2.86 7.15 4.74
CA LYS A 26 -3.34 8.48 4.34
C LYS A 26 -3.60 8.52 2.84
N LEU A 27 -4.78 8.98 2.47
CA LEU A 27 -5.17 9.25 1.08
C LEU A 27 -4.55 10.56 0.60
N MET A 28 -3.74 10.51 -0.47
CA MET A 28 -3.15 11.68 -1.12
C MET A 28 -4.05 12.19 -2.26
N HIS A 29 -4.56 11.29 -3.10
CA HIS A 29 -5.44 11.63 -4.22
C HIS A 29 -6.72 10.80 -4.16
N ASN A 30 -7.88 11.46 -4.28
CA ASN A 30 -9.20 10.83 -4.25
C ASN A 30 -9.98 11.17 -5.53
N SER A 31 -9.52 10.66 -6.67
CA SER A 31 -10.18 10.87 -7.96
C SER A 31 -10.30 9.52 -8.68
N GLN A 32 -10.18 9.50 -10.01
CA GLN A 32 -10.13 8.27 -10.78
C GLN A 32 -9.00 7.36 -10.31
N LEU A 33 -7.83 7.94 -10.01
CA LEU A 33 -6.78 7.27 -9.26
C LEU A 33 -6.95 7.59 -7.78
N LYS A 34 -7.04 6.55 -6.97
CA LYS A 34 -6.85 6.64 -5.52
C LYS A 34 -5.39 6.36 -5.25
N VAL A 35 -4.73 7.26 -4.55
CA VAL A 35 -3.32 7.10 -4.17
C VAL A 35 -3.23 7.20 -2.66
N PHE A 36 -2.92 6.09 -2.02
CA PHE A 36 -2.68 5.99 -0.59
C PHE A 36 -1.20 5.86 -0.31
N PHE A 37 -0.77 6.43 0.81
CA PHE A 37 0.45 6.04 1.49
C PHE A 37 0.06 5.27 2.72
N VAL A 38 0.74 4.16 2.96
CA VAL A 38 0.40 3.21 4.02
C VAL A 38 1.68 2.84 4.75
N GLY A 39 1.66 3.04 6.07
CA GLY A 39 2.72 2.64 6.97
C GLY A 39 2.40 1.37 7.74
N GLY A 40 3.20 1.10 8.77
CA GLY A 40 2.98 -0.02 9.66
C GLY A 40 3.52 0.21 11.07
N PRO A 41 3.25 -0.73 12.01
CA PRO A 41 2.73 -2.06 11.73
C PRO A 41 1.22 -2.07 11.44
N ASN A 42 0.81 -2.84 10.43
CA ASN A 42 -0.60 -3.13 10.16
C ASN A 42 -0.71 -4.53 9.56
N GLN A 43 -1.29 -5.45 10.33
CA GLN A 43 -1.51 -6.84 9.93
C GLN A 43 -2.99 -7.16 10.07
N ARG A 44 -3.52 -7.86 9.06
CA ARG A 44 -4.94 -8.17 8.97
C ARG A 44 -5.14 -9.59 8.45
N LYS A 45 -6.28 -10.18 8.81
CA LYS A 45 -6.64 -11.55 8.42
C LYS A 45 -7.59 -11.61 7.23
N ASP A 46 -8.33 -10.54 6.99
CA ASP A 46 -9.29 -10.45 5.89
C ASP A 46 -8.58 -10.22 4.55
N TYR A 47 -9.20 -10.74 3.50
CA TYR A 47 -8.76 -10.58 2.12
C TYR A 47 -9.68 -9.60 1.40
N HIS A 48 -9.07 -8.71 0.63
CA HIS A 48 -9.71 -7.69 -0.18
C HIS A 48 -9.80 -8.17 -1.62
N ILE A 49 -10.87 -7.79 -2.30
CA ILE A 49 -11.07 -8.05 -3.73
C ILE A 49 -11.43 -6.71 -4.34
N GLU A 50 -10.48 -6.14 -5.08
CA GLU A 50 -10.72 -4.94 -5.86
C GLU A 50 -11.06 -5.31 -7.31
N GLU A 51 -12.00 -4.55 -7.90
CA GLU A 51 -12.44 -4.75 -9.29
C GLU A 51 -11.37 -4.31 -10.31
N GLY A 52 -10.49 -3.40 -9.91
CA GLY A 52 -9.38 -2.89 -10.72
C GLY A 52 -8.03 -3.45 -10.27
N GLU A 53 -6.97 -3.04 -10.97
CA GLU A 53 -5.60 -3.34 -10.57
C GLU A 53 -5.15 -2.46 -9.39
N GLU A 54 -4.21 -2.97 -8.59
CA GLU A 54 -3.58 -2.23 -7.49
C GLU A 54 -2.06 -2.19 -7.65
N LEU A 55 -1.48 -0.99 -7.62
CA LEU A 55 -0.04 -0.79 -7.77
C LEU A 55 0.61 -0.58 -6.40
N PHE A 56 1.44 -1.52 -5.97
CA PHE A 56 2.21 -1.40 -4.75
C PHE A 56 3.63 -0.92 -5.05
N TYR A 57 4.10 0.08 -4.31
CA TYR A 57 5.50 0.52 -4.33
C TYR A 57 6.02 0.72 -2.91
N MET A 58 7.03 -0.05 -2.52
CA MET A 58 7.63 0.09 -1.18
C MET A 58 8.73 1.13 -1.19
N ILE A 59 8.54 2.19 -0.42
CA ILE A 59 9.46 3.33 -0.32
C ILE A 59 10.45 3.12 0.82
N LYS A 60 9.98 2.56 1.93
CA LYS A 60 10.79 2.22 3.10
C LYS A 60 10.34 0.87 3.66
N GLY A 61 11.30 -0.01 3.87
CA GLY A 61 11.12 -1.37 4.37
C GLY A 61 10.31 -2.27 3.44
N ASP A 62 10.22 -3.54 3.83
CA ASP A 62 9.56 -4.57 3.04
C ASP A 62 8.09 -4.73 3.46
N MET A 63 7.28 -5.32 2.59
CA MET A 63 5.96 -5.84 2.95
C MET A 63 5.73 -7.24 2.41
N CYS A 64 4.76 -7.96 2.99
CA CYS A 64 4.25 -9.21 2.45
C CYS A 64 2.79 -9.00 2.01
N LEU A 65 2.50 -9.25 0.74
CA LEU A 65 1.15 -9.30 0.22
C LEU A 65 0.73 -10.76 0.11
N LYS A 66 -0.17 -11.21 0.99
CA LYS A 66 -0.76 -12.54 0.86
C LYS A 66 -1.80 -12.50 -0.24
N VAL A 67 -1.78 -13.42 -1.18
CA VAL A 67 -2.73 -13.49 -2.30
C VAL A 67 -3.30 -14.89 -2.43
N ILE A 68 -4.49 -15.00 -3.01
CA ILE A 68 -5.07 -16.26 -3.48
C ILE A 68 -5.03 -16.25 -5.00
N GLU A 69 -4.06 -16.97 -5.58
CA GLU A 69 -3.84 -17.02 -7.02
C GLU A 69 -4.24 -18.41 -7.52
N LYS A 70 -5.21 -18.48 -8.43
CA LYS A 70 -5.76 -19.76 -8.95
C LYS A 70 -6.26 -20.72 -7.86
N GLY A 71 -6.77 -20.16 -6.76
CA GLY A 71 -7.28 -20.92 -5.61
C GLY A 71 -6.23 -21.30 -4.56
N GLU A 72 -4.95 -21.03 -4.82
CA GLU A 72 -3.84 -21.39 -3.92
C GLU A 72 -3.29 -20.15 -3.19
N PRO A 73 -2.98 -20.26 -1.88
CA PRO A 73 -2.38 -19.17 -1.13
C PRO A 73 -0.91 -18.96 -1.52
N LYS A 74 -0.51 -17.70 -1.64
CA LYS A 74 0.86 -17.32 -1.98
C LYS A 74 1.27 -16.04 -1.25
N ASP A 75 2.49 -16.01 -0.74
CA ASP A 75 3.07 -14.83 -0.12
C ASP A 75 3.96 -14.12 -1.15
N VAL A 76 3.63 -12.87 -1.48
CA VAL A 76 4.42 -12.02 -2.37
C VAL A 76 5.19 -11.03 -1.51
N ILE A 77 6.52 -11.18 -1.44
CA ILE A 77 7.39 -10.22 -0.75
C ILE A 77 7.74 -9.08 -1.69
N ILE A 78 7.33 -7.87 -1.31
CA ILE A 78 7.64 -6.64 -2.04
C ILE A 78 8.67 -5.89 -1.20
N LYS A 79 9.92 -5.90 -1.66
CA LYS A 79 11.06 -5.31 -0.93
C LYS A 79 11.08 -3.79 -1.06
N GLU A 80 11.81 -3.11 -0.18
CA GLU A 80 12.12 -1.70 -0.33
C GLU A 80 12.66 -1.39 -1.74
N GLY A 81 12.13 -0.34 -2.37
CA GLY A 81 12.44 0.07 -3.74
C GLY A 81 11.74 -0.75 -4.84
N HIS A 82 11.01 -1.81 -4.50
CA HIS A 82 10.31 -2.64 -5.49
C HIS A 82 8.88 -2.15 -5.76
N VAL A 83 8.47 -2.31 -7.02
CA VAL A 83 7.11 -2.10 -7.50
C VAL A 83 6.47 -3.44 -7.84
N PHE A 84 5.19 -3.60 -7.54
CA PHE A 84 4.40 -4.77 -7.88
C PHE A 84 2.99 -4.35 -8.30
N LEU A 85 2.51 -4.84 -9.45
CA LEU A 85 1.15 -4.62 -9.92
C LEU A 85 0.33 -5.88 -9.67
N LEU A 86 -0.69 -5.79 -8.83
CA LEU A 86 -1.65 -6.85 -8.62
C LEU A 86 -2.78 -6.72 -9.64
N GLY A 87 -3.07 -7.82 -10.34
CA GLY A 87 -4.19 -7.88 -11.28
C GLY A 87 -5.54 -7.77 -10.56
N ALA A 88 -6.56 -7.33 -11.32
CA ALA A 88 -7.92 -7.22 -10.85
C ALA A 88 -8.48 -8.55 -10.28
N LYS A 89 -9.33 -8.44 -9.27
CA LYS A 89 -10.10 -9.56 -8.68
C LYS A 89 -9.25 -10.67 -8.08
N ILE A 90 -7.99 -10.39 -7.74
CA ILE A 90 -7.16 -11.31 -6.96
C ILE A 90 -7.40 -11.03 -5.48
N PRO A 91 -7.95 -11.99 -4.70
CA PRO A 91 -8.09 -11.82 -3.26
C PRO A 91 -6.70 -11.61 -2.64
N HIS A 92 -6.53 -10.55 -1.85
CA HIS A 92 -5.24 -10.24 -1.25
C HIS A 92 -5.34 -9.62 0.16
N SER A 93 -4.31 -9.79 0.98
CA SER A 93 -4.26 -9.33 2.36
C SER A 93 -2.89 -8.71 2.67
N PRO A 94 -2.77 -7.36 2.64
CA PRO A 94 -1.51 -6.68 2.89
C PRO A 94 -1.02 -6.86 4.34
N GLN A 95 0.25 -7.19 4.51
CA GLN A 95 0.93 -7.30 5.80
C GLN A 95 2.09 -6.31 5.84
N ARG A 96 1.93 -5.24 6.62
CA ARG A 96 2.94 -4.18 6.78
C ARG A 96 3.61 -4.27 8.14
N PHE A 97 4.93 -4.25 8.13
CA PHE A 97 5.75 -4.32 9.34
C PHE A 97 5.98 -2.93 9.93
N ALA A 98 6.51 -2.87 11.15
CA ALA A 98 6.86 -1.60 11.78
C ALA A 98 7.92 -0.85 10.97
N ASP A 99 7.85 0.49 11.01
CA ASP A 99 8.80 1.38 10.33
C ASP A 99 8.87 1.21 8.80
N THR A 100 7.74 0.86 8.18
CA THR A 100 7.59 0.75 6.73
C THR A 100 6.74 1.88 6.18
N ILE A 101 6.95 2.25 4.91
CA ILE A 101 6.10 3.16 4.13
C ILE A 101 6.03 2.63 2.70
N GLY A 102 4.81 2.51 2.17
CA GLY A 102 4.59 2.22 0.76
C GLY A 102 3.43 3.01 0.18
N LEU A 103 3.41 3.11 -1.14
CA LEU A 103 2.30 3.62 -1.93
C LEU A 103 1.43 2.44 -2.38
N GLN A 104 0.11 2.63 -2.37
CA GLN A 104 -0.87 1.74 -3.00
C GLN A 104 -2.05 2.52 -3.58
#